data_AF-I0ENR2-F1
#
_entry.id   AF-I0ENR2-F1
#
_cell.length_a   1.000
_cell.length_b   1.000
_cell.length_c   1.000
_cell.angle_alpha   90.00
_cell.angle_beta   90.00
_cell.angle_gamma   90.00
#
_symmetry.space_group_name_H-M   'P 1'
#
loop_
_entity.id
_entity.type
_entity.pdbx_description
1 polymer ?
#
loop_
_entity_poly.entity_id
_entity_poly.type
_entity_poly.pdbx_seq_one_letter_code
_entity_poly.pdbx_strand_id
1 'polypeptide(L)'
;MRFVIMLAITLLSLNAKENDFISDFEYGLALYKNPRGITCVKCHGIKGEGQKITSYYEKDSEKALYAPKINDLDFKTFKDALSLGKGMMPKYNLNLEEVQAIYLYITSKTH
;
A
#
# COMPACT_ATOMS: atom_id res chain seq x y z
N MET A 1 -40.28 29.82 -19.78
CA MET A 1 -38.85 30.05 -19.47
C MET A 1 -38.44 29.50 -18.10
N ARG A 2 -39.11 29.87 -16.99
CA ARG A 2 -38.79 29.33 -15.64
C ARG A 2 -38.80 27.79 -15.55
N PHE A 3 -39.80 27.12 -16.12
CA PHE A 3 -39.86 25.65 -16.14
C PHE A 3 -38.75 25.00 -16.98
N VAL A 4 -38.34 25.63 -18.09
CA VAL A 4 -37.24 25.14 -18.93
C VAL A 4 -35.91 25.27 -18.22
N ILE A 5 -35.72 26.37 -17.47
CA ILE A 5 -34.53 26.59 -16.64
C ILE A 5 -34.48 25.58 -15.49
N MET A 6 -35.59 25.32 -14.81
CA MET A 6 -35.66 24.30 -13.75
C MET A 6 -35.38 22.89 -14.28
N LEU A 7 -35.92 22.55 -15.46
CA LEU A 7 -35.66 21.26 -16.12
C LEU A 7 -34.19 21.11 -16.54
N ALA A 8 -33.59 22.17 -17.08
CA ALA A 8 -32.17 22.19 -17.44
C ALA A 8 -31.26 22.04 -16.21
N ILE A 9 -31.58 22.70 -15.10
CA ILE A 9 -30.83 22.58 -13.84
C ILE A 9 -30.93 21.14 -13.27
N THR A 10 -32.10 20.52 -13.33
CA THR A 10 -32.25 19.12 -12.88
C THR A 10 -31.45 18.14 -13.74
N LEU A 11 -31.37 18.35 -15.06
CA LEU A 11 -30.59 17.48 -15.97
C LEU A 11 -29.07 17.64 -15.80
N LEU A 12 -28.59 18.82 -15.38
CA LEU A 12 -27.17 19.01 -15.05
C LEU A 12 -26.76 18.24 -13.78
N SER A 13 -27.64 18.14 -12.78
CA SER A 13 -27.33 17.41 -11.52
C SER A 13 -27.28 15.89 -11.68
N LEU A 14 -27.93 15.30 -12.70
CA LEU A 14 -27.83 13.86 -13.00
C LEU A 14 -26.46 13.45 -13.57
N ASN A 15 -25.63 14.40 -14.01
CA ASN A 15 -24.28 14.16 -14.51
C ASN A 15 -23.20 14.44 -13.45
N ALA A 16 -23.57 14.66 -12.19
CA ALA A 16 -22.62 14.64 -11.10
C ALA A 16 -22.09 13.20 -10.98
N LYS A 17 -20.89 12.95 -11.50
CA LYS A 17 -20.15 11.72 -11.23
C LYS A 17 -20.13 11.51 -9.72
N GLU A 18 -20.46 10.30 -9.26
CA GLU A 18 -20.05 9.88 -7.92
C GLU A 18 -18.58 10.24 -7.78
N ASN A 19 -18.19 10.84 -6.65
CA ASN A 19 -16.78 11.03 -6.36
C ASN A 19 -16.16 9.62 -6.46
N ASP A 20 -15.34 9.37 -7.49
CA ASP A 20 -14.67 8.09 -7.71
C ASP A 20 -13.74 7.85 -6.51
N PHE A 21 -14.28 7.29 -5.43
CA PHE A 21 -13.49 6.86 -4.29
C PHE A 21 -12.58 5.73 -4.77
N ILE A 22 -11.30 5.82 -4.42
CA ILE A 22 -10.35 4.75 -4.70
C ILE A 22 -10.81 3.47 -4.01
N SER A 23 -10.66 2.34 -4.69
CA SER A 23 -10.92 1.01 -4.10
C SER A 23 -9.95 0.72 -2.96
N ASP A 24 -10.30 -0.21 -2.05
CA ASP A 24 -9.41 -0.67 -0.98
C ASP A 24 -8.06 -1.18 -1.52
N PHE A 25 -8.08 -1.79 -2.73
CA PHE A 25 -6.87 -2.22 -3.41
C PHE A 25 -6.00 -1.05 -3.84
N GLU A 26 -6.58 -0.02 -4.45
CA GLU A 26 -5.86 1.20 -4.86
C GLU A 26 -5.35 1.98 -3.65
N TYR A 27 -6.13 2.03 -2.57
CA TYR A 27 -5.72 2.62 -1.30
C TYR A 27 -4.54 1.85 -0.69
N GLY A 28 -4.62 0.51 -0.66
CA GLY A 28 -3.55 -0.37 -0.24
C GLY A 28 -2.27 -0.20 -1.06
N LEU A 29 -2.38 -0.09 -2.38
CA LEU A 29 -1.26 0.19 -3.28
C LEU A 29 -0.61 1.54 -2.99
N ALA A 30 -1.43 2.59 -2.81
CA ALA A 30 -0.95 3.93 -2.49
C ALA A 30 -0.21 3.95 -1.15
N LEU A 31 -0.80 3.32 -0.12
CA LEU A 31 -0.18 3.13 1.18
C LEU A 31 1.11 2.30 1.08
N TYR A 32 1.14 1.20 0.34
CA TYR A 32 2.34 0.36 0.19
C TYR A 32 3.50 1.13 -0.46
N LYS A 33 3.18 2.01 -1.41
CA LYS A 33 4.17 2.90 -2.04
C LYS A 33 4.67 3.97 -1.08
N ASN A 34 3.85 4.45 -0.13
CA ASN A 34 4.26 5.52 0.79
C ASN A 34 3.54 5.48 2.16
N PRO A 35 3.78 4.49 3.02
CA PRO A 35 3.17 4.41 4.34
C PRO A 35 3.95 5.31 5.29
N ARG A 36 3.64 6.61 5.27
CA ARG A 36 4.26 7.62 6.15
C ARG A 36 5.73 7.93 5.82
N GLY A 37 6.06 8.01 4.53
CA GLY A 37 7.35 8.54 4.06
C GLY A 37 8.44 7.49 3.80
N ILE A 38 8.23 6.23 4.19
CA ILE A 38 9.19 5.13 3.95
C ILE A 38 8.51 4.04 3.13
N THR A 39 8.82 3.99 1.84
CA THR A 39 8.21 3.05 0.90
C THR A 39 8.51 1.58 1.20
N CYS A 40 7.49 0.73 1.25
CA CYS A 40 7.66 -0.72 1.41
C CYS A 40 8.30 -1.35 0.16
N VAL A 41 7.99 -0.80 -1.02
CA VAL A 41 8.42 -1.31 -2.32
C VAL A 41 9.94 -1.41 -2.39
N LYS A 42 10.69 -0.42 -1.86
CA LYS A 42 12.17 -0.43 -1.91
C LYS A 42 12.81 -1.59 -1.15
N CYS A 43 12.10 -2.21 -0.22
CA CYS A 43 12.61 -3.35 0.54
C CYS A 43 11.98 -4.67 0.09
N HIS A 44 10.66 -4.68 -0.12
CA HIS A 44 9.91 -5.92 -0.32
C HIS A 44 9.48 -6.19 -1.76
N GLY A 45 9.86 -5.33 -2.72
CA GLY A 45 9.44 -5.47 -4.11
C GLY A 45 8.01 -4.96 -4.33
N ILE A 46 7.52 -4.96 -5.57
CA ILE A 46 6.21 -4.36 -5.88
C ILE A 46 5.05 -5.26 -5.47
N LYS A 47 5.26 -6.57 -5.49
CA LYS A 47 4.29 -7.61 -5.14
C LYS A 47 4.56 -8.19 -3.75
N GLY A 48 5.47 -7.62 -2.96
CA GLY A 48 5.87 -8.20 -1.67
C GLY A 48 6.72 -9.47 -1.80
N GLU A 49 7.39 -9.67 -2.94
CA GLU A 49 8.23 -10.82 -3.26
C GLU A 49 9.55 -10.90 -2.46
N GLY A 50 9.93 -9.81 -1.78
CA GLY A 50 11.24 -9.66 -1.16
C GLY A 50 12.31 -9.31 -2.20
N GLN A 51 13.32 -8.53 -1.79
CA GLN A 51 14.44 -8.22 -2.68
C GLN A 51 15.72 -7.87 -1.91
N LYS A 52 16.82 -7.77 -2.64
CA LYS A 52 18.08 -7.23 -2.14
C LYS A 52 17.91 -5.74 -1.85
N ILE A 53 18.19 -5.33 -0.62
CA ILE A 53 18.16 -3.92 -0.19
C ILE A 53 19.48 -3.25 -0.58
N THR A 54 20.61 -3.88 -0.25
CA THR A 54 21.95 -3.32 -0.51
C THR A 54 23.03 -4.40 -0.43
N SER A 55 24.24 -4.06 -0.87
CA SER A 55 25.49 -4.77 -0.58
C SER A 55 26.37 -3.93 0.35
N TYR A 56 27.18 -4.58 1.17
CA TYR A 56 28.22 -3.94 1.99
C TYR A 56 29.41 -4.90 2.14
N TYR A 57 30.58 -4.35 2.46
CA TYR A 57 31.77 -5.16 2.75
C TYR A 57 31.94 -5.31 4.27
N GLU A 58 32.26 -6.52 4.69
CA GLU A 58 32.66 -6.81 6.07
C GLU A 58 33.92 -7.69 6.03
N LYS A 59 35.05 -7.14 6.50
CA LYS A 59 36.36 -7.82 6.51
C LYS A 59 36.70 -8.46 5.16
N ASP A 60 36.71 -7.62 4.12
CA ASP A 60 37.01 -7.96 2.71
C ASP A 60 36.06 -8.96 2.03
N SER A 61 34.98 -9.35 2.70
CA SER A 61 33.91 -10.17 2.13
C SER A 61 32.70 -9.31 1.78
N GLU A 62 32.23 -9.37 0.53
CA GLU A 62 30.97 -8.75 0.15
C GLU A 62 29.80 -9.53 0.80
N LYS A 63 28.92 -8.80 1.45
CA LYS A 63 27.66 -9.29 2.01
C LYS A 63 26.49 -8.55 1.39
N ALA A 64 25.37 -9.24 1.26
CA ALA A 64 24.14 -8.67 0.74
C ALA A 64 23.05 -8.74 1.81
N LEU A 65 22.30 -7.65 1.94
CA LEU A 65 21.14 -7.58 2.81
C LEU A 65 19.86 -7.74 2.00
N TYR A 66 18.98 -8.63 2.44
CA TYR A 66 17.71 -8.93 1.78
C TYR A 66 16.54 -8.66 2.72
N ALA A 67 15.44 -8.13 2.18
CA ALA A 67 14.17 -8.18 2.87
C ALA A 67 13.43 -9.48 2.51
N PRO A 68 12.69 -10.08 3.45
CA PRO A 68 11.94 -11.29 3.18
C PRO A 68 10.74 -11.02 2.26
N LYS A 69 10.25 -12.09 1.65
CA LYS A 69 8.92 -12.16 1.03
C LYS A 69 7.84 -11.96 2.09
N ILE A 70 6.79 -11.22 1.76
CA ILE A 70 5.68 -10.85 2.67
C ILE A 70 4.28 -11.11 2.11
N ASN A 71 4.15 -11.47 0.84
CA ASN A 71 2.86 -11.69 0.17
C ASN A 71 2.23 -13.07 0.43
N ASP A 72 2.88 -13.91 1.23
CA ASP A 72 2.38 -15.21 1.70
C ASP A 72 2.27 -15.31 3.23
N LEU A 73 2.45 -14.19 3.94
CA LEU A 73 2.25 -14.13 5.38
C LEU A 73 0.77 -14.15 5.74
N ASP A 74 0.43 -14.73 6.89
CA ASP A 74 -0.89 -14.53 7.49
C ASP A 74 -1.03 -13.08 8.04
N PHE A 75 -2.27 -12.63 8.13
CA PHE A 75 -2.57 -11.25 8.54
C PHE A 75 -2.03 -10.87 9.92
N LYS A 76 -2.03 -11.81 10.89
CA LYS A 76 -1.53 -11.51 12.24
C LYS A 76 -0.02 -11.28 12.18
N THR A 77 0.72 -12.16 11.51
CA THR A 77 2.18 -12.02 11.34
C THR A 77 2.53 -10.73 10.60
N PHE A 78 1.79 -10.39 9.55
CA PHE A 78 1.97 -9.15 8.81
C PHE A 78 1.73 -7.90 9.67
N LYS A 79 0.61 -7.86 10.41
CA LYS A 79 0.27 -6.75 11.31
C LYS A 79 1.30 -6.57 12.43
N ASP A 80 1.73 -7.67 13.04
CA ASP A 80 2.71 -7.67 14.13
C ASP A 80 4.06 -7.14 13.63
N ALA A 81 4.49 -7.51 12.42
CA ALA A 81 5.73 -7.01 11.81
C ALA A 81 5.71 -5.48 11.61
N LEU A 82 4.61 -4.92 11.10
CA LEU A 82 4.45 -3.47 10.94
C LEU A 82 4.46 -2.71 12.27
N SER A 83 3.91 -3.33 13.33
CA SER A 83 3.72 -2.69 14.64
C SER A 83 4.96 -2.77 15.54
N LEU A 84 5.72 -3.86 15.43
CA LEU A 84 6.91 -4.07 16.26
C LEU A 84 8.16 -3.43 15.66
N GLY A 85 8.30 -3.48 14.32
CA GLY A 85 9.57 -3.22 13.66
C GLY A 85 10.60 -4.31 13.99
N LYS A 86 11.40 -4.74 13.00
CA LYS A 86 12.44 -5.77 13.21
C LYS A 86 13.64 -5.49 12.33
N GLY A 87 14.83 -5.47 12.94
CA GLY A 87 16.07 -5.18 12.22
C GLY A 87 16.02 -3.80 11.58
N MET A 88 16.13 -3.72 10.25
CA MET A 88 16.02 -2.46 9.51
C MET A 88 14.59 -2.05 9.15
N MET A 89 13.59 -2.91 9.40
CA MET A 89 12.20 -2.59 9.10
C MET A 89 11.68 -1.55 10.09
N PRO A 90 11.22 -0.37 9.63
CA PRO A 90 10.68 0.66 10.52
C PRO A 90 9.36 0.22 11.12
N LYS A 91 9.02 0.80 12.27
CA LYS A 91 7.69 0.72 12.84
C LYS A 91 6.77 1.71 12.14
N TYR A 92 5.62 1.25 11.70
CA TYR A 92 4.61 2.11 11.06
C TYR A 92 3.49 2.46 12.04
N ASN A 93 3.08 3.73 12.05
CA ASN A 93 1.92 4.19 12.83
C ASN A 93 0.65 4.15 11.97
N LEU A 94 0.23 2.94 11.58
CA LEU A 94 -0.96 2.71 10.76
C LEU A 94 -2.11 2.21 11.63
N ASN A 95 -3.33 2.63 11.29
CA ASN A 95 -4.54 2.07 11.88
C ASN A 95 -4.86 0.70 11.25
N LEU A 96 -5.85 -0.01 11.80
CA LEU A 96 -6.17 -1.38 11.36
C LEU A 96 -6.64 -1.43 9.91
N GLU A 97 -7.42 -0.46 9.46
CA GLU A 97 -7.96 -0.38 8.09
C GLU A 97 -6.83 -0.16 7.07
N GLU A 98 -5.88 0.73 7.38
CA GLU A 98 -4.68 0.95 6.58
C GLU A 98 -3.85 -0.33 6.45
N VAL A 99 -3.68 -1.07 7.55
CA VAL A 99 -2.95 -2.35 7.54
C VAL A 99 -3.69 -3.41 6.70
N GLN A 100 -5.02 -3.46 6.80
CA GLN A 100 -5.85 -4.36 6.00
C GLN A 100 -5.80 -4.02 4.51
N ALA A 101 -5.84 -2.73 4.15
CA ALA A 101 -5.73 -2.29 2.77
C ALA A 101 -4.38 -2.70 2.15
N ILE A 102 -3.27 -2.48 2.87
CA ILE A 102 -1.96 -2.94 2.40
C ILE A 102 -1.92 -4.46 2.28
N TYR A 103 -2.45 -5.19 3.26
CA TYR A 103 -2.49 -6.65 3.25
C TYR A 103 -3.30 -7.19 2.06
N LEU A 104 -4.47 -6.59 1.79
CA LEU A 104 -5.28 -6.88 0.61
C LEU A 104 -4.49 -6.68 -0.67
N TYR A 105 -3.77 -5.55 -0.79
CA TYR A 105 -2.94 -5.26 -1.95
C TYR A 105 -1.86 -6.33 -2.17
N ILE A 106 -1.05 -6.66 -1.15
CA ILE A 106 0.09 -7.56 -1.32
C ILE A 106 -0.29 -9.05 -1.43
N THR A 107 -1.45 -9.46 -0.91
CA THR A 107 -1.90 -10.87 -0.99
C THR A 107 -2.80 -11.13 -2.19
N SER A 108 -3.20 -10.09 -2.91
CA SER A 108 -4.00 -10.19 -4.12
C SER A 108 -3.24 -10.93 -5.23
N LYS A 109 -3.95 -11.75 -6.01
CA LYS A 109 -3.40 -12.42 -7.19
C LYS A 109 -3.32 -11.50 -8.42
N THR A 110 -3.89 -10.30 -8.34
CA THR A 110 -4.09 -9.39 -9.48
C THR A 110 -2.80 -8.64 -9.88
N HIS A 111 -1.64 -9.30 -9.81
CA HIS A 111 -0.34 -8.67 -10.03
C HIS A 111 0.33 -9.05 -11.35
#